data_AF-A0A1V6I6H4-F1
#
_entry.id   AF-A0A1V6I6H4-F1
#
_cell.length_a   1.000
_cell.length_b   1.000
_cell.length_c   1.000
_cell.angle_alpha   90.00
_cell.angle_beta   90.00
_cell.angle_gamma   90.00
#
_symmetry.space_group_name_H-M   'P 1'
#
loop_
_entity.id
_entity.type
_entity.pdbx_description
1 polymer ?
#
loop_
_entity_poly.entity_id
_entity_poly.type
_entity_poly.pdbx_seq_one_letter_code
_entity_poly.pdbx_strand_id
1 'polypeptide(L)'
;MIVDFPLGESASDPSIIVDKITGEIFLFYNYMNLKLEKEVYYLHYVKSADNGKTWSKHVDITEQISKPEWHNNFKFITSGEGIQTNSGKLLHTLVNLENGLCVFGSDNHGETWYFIDNAIKPADESKIIELADGTLMINSRVNGLGYRYVHLSDDYGKTWTSKPDSALIDPSCNSSILNYSYEIEGESKSILIFSNLESKNKRENLSVKYSLDNGATWSKSKTIYAGSAAYSSLCVLQNGDIGLFFEKDNYTDNVFTSFSLNWLLAE
;
A
#
# COMPACT_ATOMS: atom_id res chain seq x y z
N MET A 1 -22.86 -1.27 -3.53
CA MET A 1 -21.77 -1.78 -2.68
C MET A 1 -21.04 -2.85 -3.49
N ILE A 2 -19.70 -2.88 -3.49
CA ILE A 2 -18.91 -3.76 -4.37
C ILE A 2 -18.78 -5.15 -3.75
N VAL A 3 -18.33 -5.18 -2.50
CA VAL A 3 -18.25 -6.38 -1.66
C VAL A 3 -19.24 -6.16 -0.52
N ASP A 4 -20.32 -6.95 -0.53
CA ASP A 4 -21.44 -6.85 0.42
C ASP A 4 -21.87 -8.25 0.81
N PHE A 5 -21.48 -8.66 2.01
CA PHE A 5 -21.69 -10.02 2.51
C PHE A 5 -22.82 -10.06 3.54
N PRO A 6 -23.54 -11.19 3.65
CA PRO A 6 -24.57 -11.34 4.66
C PRO A 6 -23.97 -11.33 6.07
N LEU A 7 -24.82 -11.08 7.08
CA LEU A 7 -24.40 -11.12 8.48
C LEU A 7 -23.73 -12.46 8.83
N GLY A 8 -22.53 -12.36 9.42
CA GLY A 8 -21.67 -13.50 9.76
C GLY A 8 -20.47 -13.66 8.82
N GLU A 9 -20.42 -12.89 7.75
CA GLU A 9 -19.29 -12.78 6.84
C GLU A 9 -18.79 -11.33 6.82
N SER A 10 -17.48 -11.14 6.67
CA SER A 10 -16.87 -9.81 6.71
C SER A 10 -15.76 -9.69 5.68
N ALA A 11 -15.65 -8.50 5.09
CA ALA A 11 -14.52 -8.05 4.29
C ALA A 11 -13.86 -6.84 4.97
N SER A 12 -12.53 -6.78 4.98
CA SER A 12 -11.78 -5.66 5.55
C SER A 12 -10.52 -5.33 4.75
N ASP A 13 -9.91 -4.20 5.09
CA ASP A 13 -8.63 -3.69 4.58
C ASP A 13 -8.51 -3.76 3.06
N PRO A 14 -9.41 -3.07 2.33
CA PRO A 14 -9.38 -3.09 0.88
C PRO A 14 -8.07 -2.53 0.35
N SER A 15 -7.58 -3.13 -0.72
CA SER A 15 -6.45 -2.61 -1.47
C SER A 15 -6.59 -2.84 -2.98
N ILE A 16 -5.95 -1.99 -3.77
CA ILE A 16 -6.11 -1.97 -5.22
C ILE A 16 -4.79 -2.23 -5.94
N ILE A 17 -4.85 -2.96 -7.05
CA ILE A 17 -3.83 -2.91 -8.10
C ILE A 17 -4.55 -2.56 -9.40
N VAL A 18 -4.05 -1.55 -10.11
CA VAL A 18 -4.46 -1.27 -11.50
C VAL A 18 -3.39 -1.85 -12.41
N ASP A 19 -3.77 -2.84 -13.21
CA ASP A 19 -2.93 -3.32 -14.29
C ASP A 19 -3.04 -2.35 -15.47
N LYS A 20 -2.01 -1.55 -15.68
CA LYS A 20 -1.95 -0.51 -16.72
C LYS A 20 -1.82 -1.10 -18.12
N ILE A 21 -1.42 -2.37 -18.25
CA ILE A 21 -1.29 -3.05 -19.54
C ILE A 21 -2.66 -3.54 -20.01
N THR A 22 -3.45 -4.15 -19.12
CA THR A 22 -4.77 -4.69 -19.47
C THR A 22 -5.92 -3.72 -19.22
N GLY A 23 -5.73 -2.74 -18.34
CA GLY A 23 -6.77 -1.85 -17.82
C GLY A 23 -7.63 -2.49 -16.73
N GLU A 24 -7.32 -3.72 -16.29
CA GLU A 24 -8.07 -4.37 -15.21
C GLU A 24 -7.73 -3.75 -13.85
N ILE A 25 -8.76 -3.60 -13.01
CA ILE A 25 -8.64 -3.14 -11.63
C ILE A 25 -8.90 -4.35 -10.72
N PHE A 26 -7.92 -4.72 -9.90
CA PHE A 26 -8.06 -5.72 -8.85
C PHE A 26 -8.35 -5.00 -7.53
N LEU A 27 -9.41 -5.42 -6.84
CA LEU A 27 -9.73 -5.01 -5.48
C LEU A 27 -9.59 -6.22 -4.57
N PHE A 28 -8.52 -6.24 -3.79
CA PHE A 28 -8.27 -7.24 -2.75
C PHE A 28 -8.97 -6.87 -1.46
N TYR A 29 -9.31 -7.88 -0.67
CA TYR A 29 -9.83 -7.71 0.69
C TYR A 29 -9.58 -8.98 1.51
N ASN A 30 -9.53 -8.79 2.83
CA ASN A 30 -9.42 -9.90 3.77
C ASN A 30 -10.81 -10.38 4.14
N TYR A 31 -11.08 -11.67 3.98
CA TYR A 31 -12.38 -12.29 4.19
C TYR A 31 -12.37 -13.22 5.40
N MET A 32 -13.45 -13.17 6.18
CA MET A 32 -13.69 -14.10 7.29
C MET A 32 -15.16 -14.51 7.28
N ASN A 33 -15.42 -15.81 7.54
CA ASN A 33 -16.76 -16.36 7.68
C ASN A 33 -16.92 -16.99 9.07
N LEU A 34 -17.63 -16.28 9.96
CA LEU A 34 -17.85 -16.67 11.35
C LEU A 34 -18.70 -17.95 11.51
N LYS A 35 -19.41 -18.37 10.47
CA LYS A 35 -20.25 -19.57 10.48
C LYS A 35 -19.50 -20.81 9.98
N LEU A 36 -18.61 -20.63 9.01
CA LEU A 36 -17.81 -21.70 8.44
C LEU A 36 -16.64 -22.05 9.36
N GLU A 37 -15.76 -21.07 9.60
CA GLU A 37 -14.60 -21.24 10.46
C GLU A 37 -14.19 -19.87 11.03
N LYS A 38 -14.41 -19.69 12.33
CA LYS A 38 -14.11 -18.44 13.03
C LYS A 38 -12.59 -18.25 13.13
N GLU A 39 -12.13 -17.01 13.03
CA GLU A 39 -10.71 -16.62 13.17
C GLU A 39 -9.78 -17.21 12.09
N VAL A 40 -10.34 -17.67 10.98
CA VAL A 40 -9.59 -18.02 9.77
C VAL A 40 -9.76 -16.93 8.72
N TYR A 41 -8.62 -16.45 8.23
CA TYR A 41 -8.52 -15.31 7.32
C TYR A 41 -8.18 -15.80 5.91
N TYR A 42 -9.10 -15.54 4.99
CA TYR A 42 -8.95 -15.80 3.57
C TYR A 42 -8.62 -14.50 2.82
N LEU A 43 -7.95 -14.63 1.69
CA LEU A 43 -7.41 -13.53 0.92
C LEU A 43 -8.08 -13.57 -0.45
N HIS A 44 -8.99 -12.65 -0.68
CA HIS A 44 -9.84 -12.64 -1.87
C HIS A 44 -9.58 -11.41 -2.72
N TYR A 45 -9.97 -11.48 -3.98
CA TYR A 45 -10.14 -10.30 -4.80
C TYR A 45 -11.41 -10.37 -5.66
N VAL A 46 -11.90 -9.20 -6.06
CA VAL A 46 -12.80 -9.02 -7.22
C VAL A 46 -12.09 -8.14 -8.25
N LYS A 47 -12.45 -8.28 -9.53
CA LYS A 47 -11.85 -7.44 -10.57
C LYS A 47 -12.89 -6.76 -11.45
N SER A 48 -12.48 -5.64 -12.02
CA SER A 48 -13.26 -4.83 -12.95
C SER A 48 -12.49 -4.63 -14.25
N ALA A 49 -13.16 -4.83 -15.38
CA ALA A 49 -12.63 -4.55 -16.72
C ALA A 49 -13.24 -3.30 -17.38
N ASP A 50 -14.06 -2.54 -16.65
CA ASP A 50 -14.83 -1.41 -17.19
C ASP A 50 -14.68 -0.11 -16.38
N ASN A 51 -13.48 0.09 -15.80
CA ASN A 51 -13.12 1.24 -14.97
C ASN A 51 -13.96 1.36 -13.69
N GLY A 52 -14.23 0.23 -13.03
CA GLY A 52 -14.84 0.15 -11.70
C GLY A 52 -16.36 0.19 -11.69
N LYS A 53 -17.01 0.10 -12.87
CA LYS A 53 -18.48 0.17 -12.97
C LYS A 53 -19.13 -1.14 -12.60
N THR A 54 -18.56 -2.26 -13.04
CA THR A 54 -19.01 -3.61 -12.68
C THR A 54 -17.85 -4.46 -12.19
N TRP A 55 -18.17 -5.43 -11.34
CA TRP A 55 -17.17 -6.25 -10.64
C TRP A 55 -17.50 -7.73 -10.82
N SER A 56 -16.44 -8.54 -10.94
CA SER A 56 -16.53 -9.99 -11.06
C SER A 56 -17.08 -10.65 -9.78
N LYS A 57 -17.32 -11.96 -9.84
CA LYS A 57 -17.37 -12.78 -8.62
C LYS A 57 -16.01 -12.75 -7.92
N HIS A 58 -16.01 -12.98 -6.62
CA HIS A 58 -14.78 -13.10 -5.84
C HIS A 58 -13.96 -14.31 -6.29
N VAL A 59 -12.65 -14.18 -6.15
CA VAL A 59 -11.66 -15.24 -6.36
C VAL A 59 -10.87 -15.39 -5.06
N ASP A 60 -10.78 -16.61 -4.56
CA ASP A 60 -9.95 -16.95 -3.41
C ASP A 60 -8.53 -17.28 -3.88
N ILE A 61 -7.54 -16.54 -3.37
CA ILE A 61 -6.12 -16.75 -3.68
C ILE A 61 -5.33 -17.20 -2.44
N THR A 62 -6.00 -17.54 -1.34
CA THR A 62 -5.37 -17.85 -0.05
C THR A 62 -4.29 -18.93 -0.18
N GLU A 63 -4.57 -20.02 -0.89
CA GLU A 63 -3.60 -21.12 -1.09
C GLU A 63 -2.43 -20.74 -2.02
N GLN A 64 -2.59 -19.71 -2.86
CA GLN A 64 -1.54 -19.24 -3.77
C GLN A 64 -0.55 -18.30 -3.08
N ILE A 65 -1.03 -17.53 -2.09
CA ILE A 65 -0.25 -16.46 -1.46
C ILE A 65 -0.03 -16.66 0.05
N SER A 66 -0.40 -17.81 0.61
CA SER A 66 -0.14 -18.16 2.00
C SER A 66 0.23 -19.64 2.15
N LYS A 67 0.85 -20.00 3.28
CA LYS A 67 1.28 -21.37 3.53
C LYS A 67 0.20 -22.19 4.25
N PRO A 68 0.11 -23.51 4.02
CA PRO A 68 -0.84 -24.37 4.74
C PRO A 68 -0.72 -24.29 6.27
N GLU A 69 0.50 -24.19 6.79
CA GLU A 69 0.75 -24.03 8.24
C GLU A 69 0.26 -22.69 8.80
N TRP A 70 -0.09 -21.71 7.95
CA TRP A 70 -0.64 -20.41 8.35
C TRP A 70 -2.16 -20.38 8.41
N HIS A 71 -2.85 -21.54 8.31
CA HIS A 71 -4.31 -21.62 8.30
C HIS A 71 -4.95 -20.82 9.44
N ASN A 72 -4.46 -21.02 10.66
CA ASN A 72 -4.96 -20.38 11.87
C ASN A 72 -4.20 -19.09 12.26
N ASN A 73 -3.23 -18.64 11.46
CA ASN A 73 -2.55 -17.39 11.76
C ASN A 73 -3.42 -16.21 11.33
N PHE A 74 -3.35 -15.12 12.10
CA PHE A 74 -3.82 -13.81 11.64
C PHE A 74 -2.93 -13.35 10.48
N LYS A 75 -3.51 -13.26 9.30
CA LYS A 75 -2.85 -12.81 8.08
C LYS A 75 -3.76 -11.91 7.25
N PHE A 76 -3.19 -10.90 6.63
CA PHE A 76 -3.96 -9.90 5.89
C PHE A 76 -3.13 -9.23 4.79
N ILE A 77 -3.71 -9.05 3.61
CA ILE A 77 -3.17 -8.15 2.58
C ILE A 77 -3.24 -6.73 3.13
N THR A 78 -2.16 -5.97 2.95
CA THR A 78 -2.09 -4.61 3.48
C THR A 78 -3.04 -3.68 2.73
N SER A 79 -3.79 -2.85 3.44
CA SER A 79 -4.74 -1.90 2.83
C SER A 79 -4.04 -0.86 1.96
N GLY A 80 -4.80 -0.23 1.04
CA GLY A 80 -4.34 0.85 0.17
C GLY A 80 -4.07 0.37 -1.25
N GLU A 81 -2.81 0.18 -1.63
CA GLU A 81 -2.44 -0.16 -3.00
C GLU A 81 -1.23 -1.10 -3.08
N GLY A 82 -1.25 -1.99 -4.07
CA GLY A 82 -0.07 -2.62 -4.64
C GLY A 82 0.35 -1.90 -5.92
N ILE A 83 1.29 -2.47 -6.67
CA ILE A 83 1.84 -1.85 -7.87
C ILE A 83 1.84 -2.78 -9.07
N GLN A 84 1.91 -2.16 -10.25
CA GLN A 84 2.49 -2.79 -11.42
C GLN A 84 3.89 -2.20 -11.65
N THR A 85 4.90 -3.07 -11.75
CA THR A 85 6.28 -2.68 -12.08
C THR A 85 6.40 -2.30 -13.56
N ASN A 86 7.51 -1.67 -13.93
CA ASN A 86 7.86 -1.33 -15.30
C ASN A 86 7.96 -2.56 -16.22
N SER A 87 8.25 -3.74 -15.66
CA SER A 87 8.22 -5.02 -16.40
C SER A 87 6.83 -5.63 -16.55
N GLY A 88 5.80 -5.00 -15.98
CA GLY A 88 4.41 -5.45 -16.03
C GLY A 88 3.99 -6.38 -14.90
N LYS A 89 4.90 -6.76 -13.99
CA LYS A 89 4.58 -7.62 -12.84
C LYS A 89 3.68 -6.89 -11.86
N LEU A 90 2.65 -7.58 -11.37
CA LEU A 90 1.81 -7.08 -10.29
C LEU A 90 2.41 -7.52 -8.97
N LEU A 91 2.62 -6.60 -8.02
CA LEU A 91 3.22 -6.90 -6.72
C LEU A 91 2.42 -6.26 -5.60
N HIS A 92 2.29 -6.98 -4.49
CA HIS A 92 1.68 -6.49 -3.27
C HIS A 92 2.20 -7.26 -2.05
N THR A 93 1.63 -6.97 -0.89
CA THR A 93 2.20 -7.21 0.43
C THR A 93 1.16 -7.87 1.32
N LEU A 94 1.60 -8.92 2.02
CA LEU A 94 0.80 -9.72 2.94
C LEU A 94 1.52 -9.74 4.28
N VAL A 95 0.84 -9.43 5.37
CA VAL A 95 1.38 -9.58 6.71
C VAL A 95 0.83 -10.85 7.32
N ASN A 96 1.70 -11.62 7.96
CA ASN A 96 1.32 -12.64 8.93
C ASN A 96 1.89 -12.21 10.29
N LEU A 97 1.06 -12.07 11.33
CA LEU A 97 1.51 -11.47 12.61
C LEU A 97 2.59 -12.27 13.33
N GLU A 98 2.70 -13.57 13.05
CA GLU A 98 3.73 -14.44 13.62
C GLU A 98 4.99 -14.45 12.74
N ASN A 99 4.81 -14.44 11.42
CA ASN A 99 5.87 -14.67 10.45
C ASN A 99 6.45 -13.41 9.83
N GLY A 100 5.80 -12.25 9.94
CA GLY A 100 6.23 -10.98 9.37
C GLY A 100 5.57 -10.64 8.03
N LEU A 101 6.09 -9.61 7.38
CA LEU A 101 5.64 -9.14 6.08
C LEU A 101 6.22 -10.04 4.97
N CYS A 102 5.43 -10.34 3.95
CA CYS A 102 5.85 -11.06 2.76
C CYS A 102 5.33 -10.33 1.51
N VAL A 103 5.89 -10.68 0.35
CA VAL A 103 5.46 -10.16 -0.95
C VAL A 103 4.80 -11.28 -1.73
N PHE A 104 3.73 -10.95 -2.45
CA PHE A 104 3.12 -11.81 -3.44
C PHE A 104 2.97 -11.06 -4.75
N GLY A 105 2.81 -11.79 -5.86
CA GLY A 105 2.72 -11.16 -7.16
C GLY A 105 2.05 -12.00 -8.23
N SER A 106 1.95 -11.42 -9.42
CA SER A 106 1.46 -12.07 -10.63
C SER A 106 2.28 -11.63 -11.83
N ASP A 107 2.66 -12.62 -12.64
CA ASP A 107 3.44 -12.45 -13.88
C ASP A 107 2.57 -12.52 -15.13
N ASN A 108 1.28 -12.85 -14.97
CA ASN A 108 0.32 -13.09 -16.02
C ASN A 108 -0.98 -12.32 -15.77
N HIS A 109 -0.85 -11.04 -15.43
CA HIS A 109 -1.98 -10.12 -15.36
C HIS A 109 -3.13 -10.61 -14.45
N GLY A 110 -2.78 -11.24 -13.33
CA GLY A 110 -3.73 -11.72 -12.32
C GLY A 110 -4.44 -13.05 -12.63
N GLU A 111 -4.06 -13.75 -13.71
CA GLU A 111 -4.56 -15.11 -13.98
C GLU A 111 -4.15 -16.09 -12.86
N THR A 112 -2.90 -16.01 -12.41
CA THR A 112 -2.38 -16.73 -11.24
C THR A 112 -1.54 -15.82 -10.38
N TRP A 113 -1.47 -16.13 -9.08
CA TRP A 113 -0.67 -15.43 -8.09
C TRP A 113 0.39 -16.37 -7.53
N TYR A 114 1.50 -15.80 -7.09
CA TYR A 114 2.58 -16.54 -6.45
C TYR A 114 3.04 -15.84 -5.18
N PHE A 115 3.51 -16.65 -4.23
CA PHE A 115 4.07 -16.20 -2.97
C PHE A 115 5.60 -16.12 -3.05
N ILE A 116 6.19 -15.02 -2.57
CA ILE A 116 7.64 -14.93 -2.38
C ILE A 116 7.94 -15.27 -0.92
N ASP A 117 8.44 -16.48 -0.69
CA ASP A 117 8.72 -17.01 0.65
C ASP A 117 10.01 -16.44 1.26
N ASN A 118 9.97 -15.14 1.55
CA ASN A 118 10.98 -14.45 2.33
C ASN A 118 10.33 -13.42 3.24
N ALA A 119 10.29 -13.74 4.53
CA ALA A 119 9.72 -12.88 5.54
C ALA A 119 10.61 -11.67 5.85
N ILE A 120 9.98 -10.50 5.89
CA ILE A 120 10.60 -9.21 6.15
C ILE A 120 10.20 -8.76 7.56
N LYS A 121 11.20 -8.44 8.39
CA LYS A 121 11.03 -7.94 9.76
C LYS A 121 12.07 -6.84 10.07
N PRO A 122 11.76 -5.86 10.93
CA PRO A 122 10.44 -5.58 11.50
C PRO A 122 9.51 -4.96 10.46
N ALA A 123 8.24 -5.37 10.42
CA ALA A 123 7.26 -4.84 9.50
C ALA A 123 5.84 -5.22 9.94
N ASP A 124 4.87 -4.43 9.48
CA ASP A 124 3.44 -4.68 9.58
C ASP A 124 2.81 -4.09 8.28
N GLU A 125 1.72 -3.33 8.35
CA GLU A 125 1.15 -2.64 7.19
C GLU A 125 2.18 -1.79 6.45
N SER A 126 2.22 -1.99 5.14
CA SER A 126 3.25 -1.47 4.28
C SER A 126 2.72 -1.13 2.89
N LYS A 127 3.57 -0.45 2.14
CA LYS A 127 3.40 -0.14 0.71
C LYS A 127 4.67 -0.56 -0.02
N ILE A 128 4.50 -1.20 -1.17
CA ILE A 128 5.59 -1.57 -2.06
C ILE A 128 5.58 -0.64 -3.27
N ILE A 129 6.74 -0.12 -3.66
CA ILE A 129 6.94 0.69 -4.87
C ILE A 129 8.19 0.22 -5.62
N GLU A 130 8.24 0.52 -6.91
CA GLU A 130 9.46 0.39 -7.71
C GLU A 130 10.07 1.78 -7.90
N LEU A 131 11.36 1.90 -7.58
CA LEU A 131 12.15 3.12 -7.74
C LEU A 131 12.59 3.26 -9.21
N ALA A 132 13.07 4.45 -9.59
CA ALA A 132 13.44 4.72 -10.97
C ALA A 132 14.63 3.88 -11.50
N ASP A 133 15.48 3.39 -10.60
CA ASP A 133 16.59 2.47 -10.91
C ASP A 133 16.15 0.99 -10.94
N GLY A 134 14.88 0.69 -10.69
CA GLY A 134 14.32 -0.67 -10.65
C GLY A 134 14.42 -1.36 -9.29
N THR A 135 15.02 -0.72 -8.28
CA THR A 135 15.01 -1.24 -6.91
C THR A 135 13.58 -1.26 -6.38
N LEU A 136 13.18 -2.35 -5.73
CA LEU A 136 11.92 -2.39 -5.00
C LEU A 136 12.13 -1.80 -3.61
N MET A 137 11.22 -0.91 -3.21
CA MET A 137 11.17 -0.35 -1.87
C MET A 137 9.86 -0.74 -1.19
N ILE A 138 9.95 -1.20 0.05
CA ILE A 138 8.82 -1.31 0.95
C ILE A 138 8.96 -0.28 2.06
N ASN A 139 7.95 0.56 2.24
CA ASN A 139 7.81 1.44 3.40
C ASN A 139 6.79 0.85 4.37
N SER A 140 7.20 0.58 5.61
CA SER A 140 6.43 -0.22 6.57
C SER A 140 6.22 0.48 7.90
N ARG A 141 5.03 0.30 8.50
CA ARG A 141 4.76 0.71 9.88
C ARG A 141 5.43 -0.28 10.82
N VAL A 142 5.93 0.20 11.95
CA VAL A 142 6.45 -0.66 13.02
C VAL A 142 5.84 -0.21 14.34
N ASN A 143 5.15 -1.13 15.00
CA ASN A 143 4.36 -0.85 16.20
C ASN A 143 5.26 -0.33 17.35
N GLY A 144 4.90 0.84 17.89
CA GLY A 144 5.54 1.44 19.05
C GLY A 144 6.91 2.07 18.81
N LEU A 145 7.42 2.08 17.58
CA LEU A 145 8.78 2.55 17.28
C LEU A 145 8.88 4.07 17.12
N GLY A 146 7.79 4.71 16.67
CA GLY A 146 7.71 6.15 16.47
C GLY A 146 8.24 6.64 15.11
N TYR A 147 8.61 5.74 14.20
CA TYR A 147 9.08 6.04 12.85
C TYR A 147 8.91 4.83 11.91
N ARG A 148 9.01 5.07 10.60
CA ARG A 148 8.87 4.04 9.55
C ARG A 148 10.12 3.17 9.42
N TYR A 149 9.94 1.99 8.85
CA TYR A 149 11.03 1.18 8.31
C TYR A 149 11.00 1.19 6.78
N VAL A 150 12.19 1.12 6.19
CA VAL A 150 12.38 0.97 4.75
C VAL A 150 13.11 -0.33 4.48
N HIS A 151 12.60 -1.12 3.53
CA HIS A 151 13.21 -2.34 3.05
C HIS A 151 13.48 -2.21 1.56
N LEU A 152 14.71 -2.46 1.13
CA LEU A 152 15.14 -2.33 -0.27
C LEU A 152 15.53 -3.69 -0.83
N SER A 153 15.17 -3.95 -2.08
CA SER A 153 15.52 -5.17 -2.80
C SER A 153 15.97 -4.86 -4.23
N ASP A 154 17.16 -5.34 -4.58
CA ASP A 154 17.77 -5.19 -5.91
C ASP A 154 17.66 -6.49 -6.73
N ASP A 155 16.92 -7.49 -6.23
CA ASP A 155 16.80 -8.82 -6.83
C ASP A 155 15.34 -9.27 -7.00
N TYR A 156 14.45 -8.30 -7.24
CA TYR A 156 13.01 -8.48 -7.46
C TYR A 156 12.28 -9.10 -6.26
N GLY A 157 12.66 -8.69 -5.05
CA GLY A 157 12.00 -9.07 -3.80
C GLY A 157 12.46 -10.39 -3.20
N LYS A 158 13.52 -11.01 -3.75
CA LYS A 158 14.07 -12.27 -3.22
C LYS A 158 14.84 -12.05 -1.92
N THR A 159 15.57 -10.94 -1.80
CA THR A 159 16.27 -10.53 -0.57
C THR A 159 16.05 -9.05 -0.28
N TRP A 160 16.13 -8.69 1.00
CA TRP A 160 15.78 -7.35 1.49
C TRP A 160 16.82 -6.80 2.46
N THR A 161 17.30 -5.58 2.20
CA THR A 161 18.08 -4.79 3.16
C THR A 161 17.16 -3.86 3.92
N SER A 162 17.10 -4.01 5.25
CA SER A 162 16.14 -3.30 6.11
C SER A 162 16.84 -2.25 6.96
N LYS A 163 16.31 -1.02 6.98
CA LYS A 163 16.81 0.05 7.84
C LYS A 163 15.65 0.89 8.41
N PRO A 164 15.79 1.43 9.63
CA PRO A 164 14.89 2.45 10.12
C PRO A 164 15.03 3.73 9.28
N ASP A 165 13.93 4.45 9.07
CA ASP A 165 13.96 5.81 8.51
C ASP A 165 13.40 6.79 9.55
N SER A 166 14.31 7.32 10.39
CA SER A 166 13.95 8.22 11.48
C SER A 166 13.53 9.62 11.01
N ALA A 167 13.72 9.97 9.73
CA ALA A 167 13.18 11.21 9.15
C ALA A 167 11.66 11.11 8.91
N LEU A 168 11.14 9.88 8.85
CA LEU A 168 9.72 9.57 8.73
C LEU A 168 9.15 9.15 10.08
N ILE A 169 8.91 10.11 10.98
CA ILE A 169 8.22 9.85 12.25
C ILE A 169 6.80 9.32 11.98
N ASP A 170 6.32 8.37 12.78
CA ASP A 170 5.05 7.70 12.53
C ASP A 170 4.44 7.14 13.84
N PRO A 171 3.11 7.25 14.04
CA PRO A 171 2.44 6.82 15.26
C PRO A 171 1.95 5.36 15.20
N SER A 172 2.59 4.49 14.41
CA SER A 172 2.12 3.14 14.08
C SER A 172 0.81 3.15 13.29
N CYS A 173 0.81 3.86 12.16
CA CYS A 173 -0.37 3.99 11.29
C CYS A 173 -0.08 3.57 9.85
N ASN A 174 -1.12 3.30 9.07
CA ASN A 174 -0.99 3.11 7.63
C ASN A 174 -0.57 4.43 6.97
N SER A 175 0.29 4.34 5.96
CA SER A 175 0.74 5.48 5.16
C SER A 175 0.67 5.13 3.68
N SER A 176 0.87 6.13 2.83
CA SER A 176 1.04 5.93 1.39
C SER A 176 2.37 6.51 0.92
N ILE A 177 2.95 5.84 -0.07
CA ILE A 177 4.15 6.28 -0.77
C ILE A 177 3.93 6.00 -2.25
N LEU A 178 4.26 6.97 -3.10
CA LEU A 178 4.22 6.81 -4.55
C LEU A 178 5.51 7.30 -5.18
N ASN A 179 5.83 6.73 -6.33
CA ASN A 179 6.89 7.22 -7.20
C ASN A 179 6.27 8.05 -8.34
N TYR A 180 6.41 9.38 -8.26
CA TYR A 180 5.86 10.33 -9.22
C TYR A 180 6.86 10.55 -10.34
N SER A 181 6.53 10.08 -11.54
CA SER A 181 7.33 10.33 -12.74
C SER A 181 6.86 11.57 -13.48
N TYR A 182 7.79 12.40 -13.93
CA TYR A 182 7.52 13.63 -14.67
C TYR A 182 8.67 13.96 -15.60
N GLU A 183 8.41 14.77 -16.62
CA GLU A 183 9.43 15.18 -17.59
C GLU A 183 9.82 16.64 -17.39
N ILE A 184 11.13 16.91 -17.37
CA ILE A 184 11.71 18.24 -17.46
C ILE A 184 12.69 18.23 -18.63
N GLU A 185 12.50 19.13 -19.60
CA GLU A 185 13.43 19.30 -20.74
C GLU A 185 13.68 17.99 -21.53
N GLY A 186 12.70 17.08 -21.55
CA GLY A 186 12.80 15.77 -22.22
C GLY A 186 13.53 14.70 -21.40
N GLU A 187 13.96 15.01 -20.17
CA GLU A 187 14.49 14.03 -19.22
C GLU A 187 13.38 13.55 -18.28
N SER A 188 13.20 12.22 -18.22
CA SER A 188 12.33 11.61 -17.21
C SER A 188 12.98 11.72 -15.83
N LYS A 189 12.26 12.29 -14.88
CA LYS A 189 12.63 12.46 -13.49
C LYS A 189 11.61 11.75 -12.61
N SER A 190 12.03 11.38 -11.41
CA SER A 190 11.18 10.74 -10.41
C SER A 190 11.29 11.45 -9.07
N ILE A 191 10.16 11.55 -8.36
CA ILE A 191 10.08 12.06 -6.99
C ILE A 191 9.27 11.07 -6.17
N LEU A 192 9.79 10.68 -5.01
CA LEU A 192 8.97 9.96 -4.04
C LEU A 192 8.10 10.96 -3.29
N ILE A 193 6.80 10.66 -3.18
CA ILE A 193 5.86 11.45 -2.39
C ILE A 193 5.29 10.52 -1.32
N PHE A 194 5.34 10.97 -0.08
CA PHE A 194 4.95 10.20 1.08
C PHE A 194 3.88 10.94 1.87
N SER A 195 2.79 10.27 2.23
CA SER A 195 1.77 10.78 3.13
C SER A 195 1.69 9.95 4.40
N ASN A 196 1.78 10.61 5.54
CA ASN A 196 1.56 9.97 6.83
C ASN A 196 1.15 10.98 7.89
N LEU A 197 0.93 10.48 9.11
CA LEU A 197 0.65 11.29 10.28
C LEU A 197 1.99 11.75 10.86
N GLU A 198 2.28 13.04 10.79
CA GLU A 198 3.55 13.63 11.23
C GLU A 198 3.58 13.75 12.76
N SER A 199 3.65 12.60 13.41
CA SER A 199 3.63 12.41 14.86
C SER A 199 4.29 11.09 15.23
N LYS A 200 4.90 11.00 16.42
CA LYS A 200 5.51 9.74 16.90
C LYS A 200 4.52 8.81 17.60
N ASN A 201 3.37 9.31 18.05
CA ASN A 201 2.49 8.58 18.97
C ASN A 201 1.01 8.94 18.88
N LYS A 202 0.60 9.88 18.03
CA LYS A 202 -0.80 10.29 17.88
C LYS A 202 -1.23 10.24 16.42
N ARG A 203 -2.46 9.81 16.20
CA ARG A 203 -3.10 9.79 14.90
C ARG A 203 -3.69 11.17 14.56
N GLU A 204 -2.80 12.11 14.23
CA GLU A 204 -3.11 13.51 13.92
C GLU A 204 -2.09 14.11 12.96
N ASN A 205 -2.38 15.28 12.39
CA ASN A 205 -1.47 16.02 11.52
C ASN A 205 -1.04 15.25 10.25
N LEU A 206 -2.03 14.85 9.44
CA LEU A 206 -1.78 14.27 8.12
C LEU A 206 -0.98 15.26 7.28
N SER A 207 0.20 14.81 6.85
CA SER A 207 1.19 15.62 6.17
C SER A 207 1.75 14.88 4.97
N VAL A 208 2.37 15.64 4.07
CA VAL A 208 3.11 15.11 2.92
C VAL A 208 4.56 15.57 2.94
N LYS A 209 5.44 14.69 2.48
CA LYS A 209 6.87 14.93 2.26
C LYS A 209 7.25 14.42 0.87
N TYR A 210 8.35 14.92 0.34
CA TYR A 210 8.94 14.38 -0.88
C TYR A 210 10.42 14.08 -0.72
N SER A 211 10.93 13.22 -1.59
CA SER A 211 12.36 12.91 -1.72
C SER A 211 12.78 12.96 -3.20
N LEU A 212 13.92 13.60 -3.45
CA LEU A 212 14.55 13.72 -4.77
C LEU A 212 15.69 12.71 -4.97
N ASP A 213 15.99 11.90 -3.95
CA ASP A 213 17.16 11.01 -3.88
C ASP A 213 16.75 9.60 -3.42
N ASN A 214 15.63 9.11 -3.94
CA ASN A 214 15.13 7.76 -3.70
C ASN A 214 14.94 7.42 -2.20
N GLY A 215 14.51 8.41 -1.41
CA GLY A 215 14.22 8.25 0.02
C GLY A 215 15.46 8.32 0.91
N ALA A 216 16.62 8.78 0.42
CA ALA A 216 17.79 8.99 1.25
C ALA A 216 17.63 10.24 2.15
N THR A 217 17.01 11.29 1.64
CA THR A 217 16.60 12.48 2.38
C THR A 217 15.17 12.88 2.05
N TRP A 218 14.54 13.61 2.98
CA TRP A 218 13.14 14.04 2.86
C TRP A 218 13.02 15.55 3.07
N SER A 219 12.08 16.15 2.36
CA SER A 219 11.69 17.55 2.53
C SER A 219 11.14 17.83 3.94
N LYS A 220 10.97 19.12 4.27
CA LYS A 220 10.08 19.50 5.37
C LYS A 220 8.66 18.99 5.10
N SER A 221 7.94 18.64 6.16
CA SER A 221 6.53 18.26 6.06
C SER A 221 5.67 19.45 5.67
N LYS A 222 4.68 19.20 4.83
CA LYS A 222 3.56 20.12 4.61
C LYS A 222 2.27 19.49 5.12
N THR A 223 1.63 20.14 6.08
CA THR A 223 0.36 19.68 6.65
C THR A 223 -0.76 19.81 5.62
N ILE A 224 -1.47 18.72 5.38
CA ILE A 224 -2.74 18.70 4.63
C ILE A 224 -3.91 18.88 5.59
N TYR A 225 -3.87 18.18 6.73
CA TYR A 225 -4.93 18.24 7.74
C TYR A 225 -4.36 18.11 9.15
N ALA A 226 -4.47 19.19 9.94
CA ALA A 226 -3.91 19.25 11.30
C ALA A 226 -4.68 18.43 12.34
N GLY A 227 -5.95 18.12 12.08
CA GLY A 227 -6.83 17.41 13.01
C GLY A 227 -6.51 15.92 13.17
N SER A 228 -7.41 15.19 13.81
CA SER A 228 -7.30 13.73 13.91
C SER A 228 -7.47 13.12 12.52
N ALA A 229 -6.53 12.27 12.14
CA ALA A 229 -6.55 11.56 10.87
C ALA A 229 -5.94 10.18 11.06
N ALA A 230 -6.23 9.25 10.17
CA ALA A 230 -5.66 7.91 10.21
C ALA A 230 -5.15 7.50 8.83
N TYR A 231 -5.70 6.45 8.23
CA TYR A 231 -5.11 5.84 7.04
C TYR A 231 -5.17 6.83 5.87
N SER A 232 -4.20 6.72 4.96
CA SER A 232 -4.15 7.54 3.75
C SER A 232 -3.69 6.72 2.53
N SER A 233 -4.21 7.10 1.36
CA SER A 233 -3.80 6.57 0.06
C SER A 233 -3.64 7.72 -0.92
N LEU A 234 -2.49 7.78 -1.58
CA LEU A 234 -2.23 8.75 -2.63
C LEU A 234 -2.57 8.17 -4.00
N CYS A 235 -2.75 9.03 -4.99
CA CYS A 235 -2.77 8.65 -6.39
C CYS A 235 -2.34 9.82 -7.28
N VAL A 236 -1.99 9.55 -8.54
CA VAL A 236 -1.73 10.59 -9.54
C VAL A 236 -2.99 10.80 -10.37
N LEU A 237 -3.48 12.04 -10.41
CA LEU A 237 -4.64 12.42 -11.20
C LEU A 237 -4.24 12.73 -12.65
N GLN A 238 -5.22 12.69 -13.56
CA GLN A 238 -4.99 12.90 -15.00
C GLN A 238 -4.36 14.28 -15.32
N ASN A 239 -4.61 15.28 -14.50
CA ASN A 239 -4.03 16.62 -14.65
C ASN A 239 -2.62 16.76 -14.04
N GLY A 240 -2.06 15.68 -13.46
CA GLY A 240 -0.77 15.68 -12.78
C GLY A 240 -0.83 16.11 -11.31
N ASP A 241 -2.00 16.47 -10.78
CA ASP A 241 -2.14 16.70 -9.35
C ASP A 241 -2.04 15.37 -8.59
N ILE A 242 -1.64 15.47 -7.33
CA ILE A 242 -1.57 14.35 -6.41
C ILE A 242 -2.90 14.31 -5.65
N GLY A 243 -3.68 13.25 -5.87
CA GLY A 243 -4.87 12.95 -5.08
C GLY A 243 -4.48 12.32 -3.76
N LEU A 244 -5.24 12.62 -2.71
CA LEU A 244 -5.06 12.08 -1.37
C LEU A 244 -6.43 11.75 -0.77
N PHE A 245 -6.63 10.46 -0.49
CA PHE A 245 -7.80 9.94 0.21
C PHE A 245 -7.40 9.54 1.62
N PHE A 246 -8.17 9.95 2.65
CA PHE A 246 -7.81 9.67 4.04
C PHE A 246 -8.99 9.63 4.99
N GLU A 247 -8.78 8.94 6.12
CA GLU A 247 -9.71 8.88 7.25
C GLU A 247 -9.56 10.13 8.12
N LYS A 248 -10.66 10.82 8.40
CA LYS A 248 -10.70 12.10 9.12
C LYS A 248 -11.54 12.00 10.40
N ASP A 249 -11.11 12.75 11.42
CA ASP A 249 -11.80 13.01 12.68
C ASP A 249 -12.28 11.77 13.44
N ASN A 250 -11.35 10.91 13.87
CA ASN A 250 -11.66 9.65 14.56
C ASN A 250 -12.61 8.76 13.73
N TYR A 251 -12.28 8.58 12.45
CA TYR A 251 -12.94 7.64 11.55
C TYR A 251 -14.40 7.99 11.21
N THR A 252 -14.82 9.25 11.43
CA THR A 252 -16.20 9.68 11.11
C THR A 252 -16.39 9.97 9.62
N ASP A 253 -15.32 10.36 8.92
CA ASP A 253 -15.34 10.72 7.51
C ASP A 253 -14.19 10.08 6.73
N ASN A 254 -14.46 9.83 5.45
CA ASN A 254 -13.45 9.50 4.44
C ASN A 254 -13.40 10.64 3.43
N VAL A 255 -12.27 11.33 3.33
CA VAL A 255 -12.14 12.58 2.57
C VAL A 255 -11.16 12.41 1.43
N PHE A 256 -11.53 12.97 0.27
CA PHE A 256 -10.64 13.14 -0.86
C PHE A 256 -10.27 14.62 -1.01
N THR A 257 -8.97 14.88 -1.23
CA THR A 257 -8.43 16.20 -1.59
C THR A 257 -7.33 16.02 -2.63
N SER A 258 -6.82 17.11 -3.19
CA SER A 258 -5.65 17.06 -4.07
C SER A 258 -4.77 18.31 -3.90
N PHE A 259 -3.51 18.17 -4.29
CA PHE A 259 -2.55 19.26 -4.35
C PHE A 259 -1.64 19.10 -5.56
N SER A 260 -1.14 20.22 -6.08
CA SER A 260 -0.24 20.20 -7.23
C SER A 260 1.20 19.89 -6.83
N LEU A 261 1.98 19.34 -7.76
CA LEU A 261 3.43 19.19 -7.57
C LEU A 261 4.12 20.53 -7.27
N ASN A 262 3.69 21.61 -7.95
CA ASN A 262 4.24 22.95 -7.71
C ASN A 262 4.00 23.42 -6.27
N TRP A 263 2.81 23.15 -5.71
CA TRP A 263 2.55 23.46 -4.31
C TRP A 263 3.44 22.63 -3.38
N LEU A 264 3.65 21.34 -3.69
CA LEU A 264 4.51 20.47 -2.88
C LEU A 264 5.97 20.95 -2.86
N LEU A 265 6.50 21.35 -4.02
CA LEU A 265 7.90 21.75 -4.21
C LEU A 265 8.21 23.21 -3.83
N ALA A 266 7.20 24.05 -3.60
CA ALA A 266 7.42 25.42 -3.16
C ALA A 266 8.11 25.47 -1.77
N GLU A 267 9.01 26.42 -1.54
CA GLU A 267 9.68 26.62 -0.24
C GLU A 267 8.77 27.20 0.85
#